data_AF-A0A0K1JGQ5-F1
#
_entry.id   AF-A0A0K1JGQ5-F1
#
_cell.length_a   1.000
_cell.length_b   1.000
_cell.length_c   1.000
_cell.angle_alpha   90.00
_cell.angle_beta   90.00
_cell.angle_gamma   90.00
#
_symmetry.space_group_name_H-M   'P 1'
#
loop_
_entity.id
_entity.type
_entity.pdbx_description
1 polymer ?
#
loop_
_entity_poly.entity_id
_entity_poly.type
_entity_poly.pdbx_seq_one_letter_code
_entity_poly.pdbx_strand_id
1 'polypeptide(L)'
;MLIGHGQKAWRIVRVEDLIPGDWSERAVQMWHDERMPDPWQRAPFRVIVTPVKGGDEHMMTVEPWHFITWHVLPEHYAICAECGEPAPCIGHLSAVEAAREIERASEAMELPDGFCPACREPITHRQKVFRFAGENLLNPLGSPMVRFHQRTKCRGAAAAYEEKWVAADASRERSLLTLRCEGFVTVHADGSGECHGRNDGIDCPNIYARHRMATSCAYLSHGCPKCPPGSRHGCRLASGLNTDGSPS
;
A
#
# COMPACT_ATOMS: atom_id res chain seq x y z
N MET A 1 29.61 16.33 17.53
CA MET A 1 28.48 16.36 16.58
C MET A 1 27.50 15.25 16.92
N LEU A 2 26.20 15.48 16.78
CA LEU A 2 25.16 14.49 17.05
C LEU A 2 24.43 14.13 15.76
N ILE A 3 24.13 12.84 15.58
CA ILE A 3 23.41 12.34 14.41
C ILE A 3 22.25 11.43 14.84
N GLY A 4 21.16 11.48 14.09
CA GLY A 4 20.04 10.56 14.16
C GLY A 4 20.21 9.49 13.08
N HIS A 5 20.32 8.22 13.47
CA HIS A 5 20.41 7.10 12.55
C HIS A 5 19.71 5.88 13.13
N GLY A 6 18.85 5.21 12.35
CA GLY A 6 18.10 4.03 12.80
C GLY A 6 17.26 4.30 14.06
N GLN A 7 16.60 5.46 14.12
CA GLN A 7 15.78 5.92 15.26
C GLN A 7 16.55 6.12 16.58
N LYS A 8 17.88 6.19 16.54
CA LYS A 8 18.71 6.48 17.71
C LYS A 8 19.50 7.77 17.54
N ALA A 9 19.70 8.48 18.64
CA ALA A 9 20.61 9.62 18.71
C ALA A 9 22.02 9.13 19.09
N TRP A 10 22.98 9.49 18.25
CA TRP A 10 24.36 9.09 18.35
C TRP A 10 25.26 10.30 18.49
N ARG A 11 26.29 10.20 19.32
CA ARG A 11 27.39 11.15 19.39
C ARG A 11 28.54 10.60 18.57
N ILE A 12 28.97 11.37 17.56
CA ILE A 12 30.18 11.04 16.81
C ILE A 12 31.37 11.30 17.73
N VAL A 13 32.15 10.24 17.95
CA VAL A 13 33.39 10.28 18.71
C VAL A 13 34.53 10.67 17.79
N ARG A 14 34.66 9.98 16.65
CA ARG A 14 35.68 10.23 15.63
C ARG A 14 35.26 9.65 14.29
N VAL A 15 35.92 10.15 13.24
CA VAL A 15 35.82 9.66 11.87
C VAL A 15 37.21 9.22 11.45
N GLU A 16 37.32 8.03 10.87
CA GLU A 16 38.58 7.43 10.45
C GLU A 16 38.48 7.10 8.96
N ASP A 17 39.34 7.70 8.15
CA ASP A 17 39.47 7.31 6.74
C ASP A 17 40.06 5.90 6.64
N LEU A 18 39.52 5.08 5.74
CA LEU A 18 40.07 3.75 5.51
C LEU A 18 41.22 3.82 4.51
N ILE A 19 42.34 3.18 4.86
CA ILE A 19 43.43 2.97 3.91
C ILE A 19 43.01 1.93 2.86
N PRO A 20 43.49 2.00 1.61
CA PRO A 20 43.09 1.07 0.53
C PRO A 20 43.20 -0.42 0.86
N GLY A 21 44.12 -0.81 1.76
CA GLY A 21 44.26 -2.19 2.22
C GLY A 21 43.11 -2.70 3.09
N ASP A 22 42.34 -1.80 3.70
CA ASP A 22 41.19 -2.10 4.55
C ASP A 22 39.85 -1.97 3.80
N TRP A 23 39.88 -1.64 2.51
CA TRP A 23 38.69 -1.51 1.69
C TRP A 23 38.10 -2.88 1.39
N SER A 24 36.77 -2.95 1.32
CA SER A 24 36.12 -4.16 0.83
C SER A 24 36.45 -4.40 -0.64
N GLU A 25 36.46 -5.67 -1.08
CA GLU A 25 36.74 -6.03 -2.48
C GLU A 25 35.85 -5.27 -3.46
N ARG A 26 34.57 -5.08 -3.10
CA ARG A 26 33.61 -4.31 -3.89
C ARG A 26 33.97 -2.83 -3.97
N ALA A 27 34.46 -2.24 -2.87
CA ALA A 27 34.90 -0.84 -2.87
C ALA A 27 36.11 -0.64 -3.77
N VAL A 28 37.08 -1.57 -3.73
CA VAL A 28 38.24 -1.58 -4.63
C VAL A 28 37.78 -1.70 -6.10
N GLN A 29 36.88 -2.63 -6.40
CA GLN A 29 36.37 -2.81 -7.76
C GLN A 29 35.67 -1.54 -8.28
N MET A 30 34.75 -0.97 -7.49
CA MET A 30 34.03 0.25 -7.87
C MET A 30 34.98 1.43 -8.06
N TRP A 31 36.00 1.54 -7.21
CA TRP A 31 37.03 2.56 -7.33
C TRP A 31 37.75 2.49 -8.67
N HIS A 32 38.10 1.27 -9.12
CA HIS A 32 38.71 1.06 -10.43
C HIS A 32 37.72 1.29 -11.58
N ASP A 33 36.47 0.85 -11.46
CA ASP A 33 35.43 1.04 -12.48
C ASP A 33 35.13 2.53 -12.72
N GLU A 34 35.14 3.34 -11.66
CA GLU A 34 35.00 4.80 -11.71
C GLU A 34 36.31 5.53 -12.09
N ARG A 35 37.36 4.79 -12.49
CA ARG A 35 38.68 5.30 -12.90
C ARG A 35 39.39 6.11 -11.82
N MET A 36 39.35 5.63 -10.58
CA MET A 36 39.99 6.25 -9.42
C MET A 36 39.46 7.68 -9.19
N PRO A 37 38.17 7.80 -8.78
CA PRO A 37 37.52 9.09 -8.59
C PRO A 37 38.21 9.92 -7.49
N ASP A 38 37.73 11.14 -7.25
CA ASP A 38 38.25 11.99 -6.17
C ASP A 38 38.16 11.28 -4.80
N PRO A 39 39.28 11.03 -4.10
CA PRO A 39 39.29 10.35 -2.80
C PRO A 39 38.50 11.09 -1.73
N TRP A 40 38.33 12.40 -1.85
CA TRP A 40 37.54 13.18 -0.90
C TRP A 40 36.03 12.95 -1.02
N GLN A 41 35.58 12.33 -2.13
CA GLN A 41 34.16 12.13 -2.39
C GLN A 41 33.72 10.67 -2.31
N ARG A 42 34.64 9.75 -2.60
CA ARG A 42 34.31 8.33 -2.80
C ARG A 42 35.15 7.37 -1.97
N ALA A 43 36.15 7.82 -1.21
CA ALA A 43 36.88 6.92 -0.32
C ALA A 43 35.97 6.46 0.84
N PRO A 44 35.99 5.17 1.19
CA PRO A 44 35.26 4.67 2.35
C PRO A 44 35.89 5.16 3.66
N PHE A 45 35.05 5.35 4.67
CA PHE A 45 35.47 5.81 6.00
C PHE A 45 34.61 5.15 7.08
N ARG A 46 35.13 5.12 8.31
CA ARG A 46 34.44 4.64 9.49
C ARG A 46 34.01 5.81 10.34
N VAL A 47 32.76 5.77 10.79
CA VAL A 47 32.24 6.68 11.81
C VAL A 47 32.08 5.90 13.10
N ILE A 48 32.82 6.32 14.11
CA ILE A 48 32.74 5.74 15.45
C ILE A 48 31.80 6.62 16.27
N VAL A 49 30.75 6.01 16.81
CA VAL A 49 29.68 6.70 17.51
C VAL A 49 29.39 6.05 18.86
N THR A 50 28.85 6.83 19.79
CA THR A 50 28.32 6.34 21.07
C THR A 50 26.85 6.75 21.21
N PRO A 51 25.98 5.92 21.82
CA PRO A 51 24.62 6.33 22.11
C PRO A 51 24.61 7.55 23.04
N VAL A 52 23.73 8.53 22.79
CA VAL A 52 23.67 9.73 23.65
C VAL A 52 23.25 9.39 25.09
N LYS A 53 22.43 8.36 25.28
CA LYS A 53 22.01 7.86 26.61
C LYS A 53 23.14 7.12 27.36
N GLY A 54 24.30 6.95 26.74
CA GLY A 54 25.39 6.12 27.24
C GLY A 54 25.32 4.69 26.71
N GLY A 55 26.47 4.02 26.71
CA GLY A 55 26.68 2.70 26.12
C GLY A 55 28.04 2.61 25.42
N ASP A 56 28.30 1.47 24.81
CA ASP A 56 29.56 1.19 24.14
C ASP A 56 29.71 1.94 22.80
N GLU A 57 30.94 2.02 22.30
CA GLU A 57 31.20 2.53 20.94
C GLU A 57 30.63 1.57 19.89
N HIS A 58 30.02 2.15 18.86
CA HIS A 58 29.56 1.47 17.67
C HIS A 58 30.29 2.02 16.45
N MET A 59 30.61 1.13 15.52
CA MET A 59 31.29 1.47 14.29
C MET A 59 30.32 1.36 13.11
N MET A 60 30.25 2.41 12.30
CA MET A 60 29.48 2.45 11.06
C MET A 60 30.46 2.67 9.89
N THR A 61 30.58 1.70 8.99
CA THR A 61 31.39 1.84 7.77
C THR A 61 30.55 2.44 6.65
N VAL A 62 30.98 3.58 6.11
CA VAL A 62 30.41 4.18 4.91
C VAL A 62 31.23 3.74 3.72
N GLU A 63 30.58 3.04 2.80
CA GLU A 63 31.18 2.53 1.56
C GLU A 63 30.80 3.45 0.39
N PRO A 64 31.51 3.38 -0.76
CA PRO A 64 31.32 4.32 -1.86
C PRO A 64 29.91 4.34 -2.49
N TRP A 65 29.14 3.26 -2.30
CA TRP A 65 27.76 3.11 -2.77
C TRP A 65 26.71 3.40 -1.69
N HIS A 66 27.12 3.63 -0.44
CA HIS A 66 26.17 3.96 0.62
C HIS A 66 25.71 5.41 0.47
N PHE A 67 24.40 5.59 0.41
CA PHE A 67 23.80 6.90 0.65
C PHE A 67 23.77 7.14 2.15
N ILE A 68 24.34 8.25 2.59
CA ILE A 68 24.32 8.64 4.00
C ILE A 68 22.87 8.99 4.36
N THR A 69 22.25 8.15 5.20
CA THR A 69 20.85 8.29 5.64
C THR A 69 20.70 8.89 7.03
N TRP A 70 21.81 9.21 7.71
CA TRP A 70 21.73 9.86 9.01
C TRP A 70 21.43 11.35 8.88
N HIS A 71 20.76 11.88 9.90
CA HIS A 71 20.44 13.30 10.00
C HIS A 71 21.32 13.93 11.06
N VAL A 72 21.95 15.07 10.76
CA VAL A 72 22.62 15.85 11.81
C VAL A 72 21.53 16.45 12.71
N LEU A 73 21.59 16.12 14.00
CA LEU A 73 20.61 16.61 14.97
C LEU A 73 20.94 18.06 15.35
N PRO A 74 19.93 18.92 15.54
CA PRO A 74 20.14 20.26 16.04
C PRO A 74 20.74 20.23 17.46
N GLU A 75 21.32 21.35 17.90
CA GLU A 75 21.92 21.48 19.24
C GLU A 75 20.91 21.14 20.34
N HIS A 76 19.65 21.56 20.17
CA HIS A 76 18.54 21.29 21.06
C HIS A 76 17.55 20.36 20.38
N TYR A 77 17.39 19.14 20.93
CA TYR A 77 16.44 18.15 20.43
C TYR A 77 15.85 17.35 21.59
N ALA A 78 14.62 16.87 21.41
CA ALA A 78 13.95 16.06 22.41
C ALA A 78 14.29 14.57 22.23
N ILE A 79 14.56 13.90 23.34
CA ILE A 79 14.70 12.44 23.40
C ILE A 79 13.70 11.86 24.39
N CYS A 80 13.28 10.62 24.14
CA CYS A 80 12.50 9.85 25.09
C CYS A 80 13.37 9.49 26.30
N ALA A 81 12.90 9.80 27.51
CA ALA A 81 13.62 9.46 28.75
C ALA A 81 13.79 7.93 28.92
N GLU A 82 12.82 7.15 28.45
CA GLU A 82 12.79 5.68 28.59
C GLU A 82 13.72 4.98 27.60
N CYS A 83 13.57 5.23 26.30
CA CYS A 83 14.35 4.52 25.27
C CYS A 83 15.55 5.30 24.71
N GLY A 84 15.65 6.61 24.94
CA GLY A 84 16.73 7.45 24.41
C GLY A 84 16.62 7.79 22.91
N GLU A 85 15.54 7.37 22.25
CA GLU A 85 15.27 7.71 20.85
C GLU A 85 14.83 9.17 20.70
N PRO A 86 15.10 9.83 19.55
CA PRO A 86 14.53 11.13 19.23
C PRO A 86 13.00 11.11 19.29
N ALA A 87 12.39 12.22 19.72
CA ALA A 87 10.93 12.33 19.77
C ALA A 87 10.33 12.57 18.36
N PRO A 88 9.16 11.98 18.04
CA PRO A 88 8.46 10.95 18.82
C PRO A 88 9.17 9.60 18.70
N CYS A 89 9.36 8.89 19.82
CA CYS A 89 9.96 7.57 19.81
C CYS A 89 9.00 6.52 19.20
N ILE A 90 9.55 5.40 18.74
CA ILE A 90 8.74 4.33 18.12
C ILE A 90 7.67 3.83 19.09
N GLY A 91 8.02 3.64 20.37
CA GLY A 91 7.07 3.20 21.39
C GLY A 91 5.88 4.15 21.54
N HIS A 92 6.11 5.46 21.48
CA HIS A 92 5.03 6.45 21.50
C HIS A 92 4.16 6.37 20.24
N LEU A 93 4.77 6.26 19.06
CA LEU A 93 4.04 6.13 17.79
C LEU A 93 3.19 4.85 17.78
N SER A 94 3.74 3.73 18.22
CA SER A 94 3.02 2.47 18.37
C SER A 94 1.87 2.57 19.37
N ALA A 95 2.07 3.26 20.50
CA ALA A 95 1.01 3.48 21.48
C ALA A 95 -0.13 4.36 20.92
N VAL A 96 0.21 5.42 20.19
CA VAL A 96 -0.79 6.28 19.51
C VAL A 96 -1.58 5.48 18.48
N GLU A 97 -0.92 4.65 17.67
CA GLU A 97 -1.62 3.84 16.67
C GLU A 97 -2.48 2.76 17.34
N ALA A 98 -1.97 2.08 18.37
CA ALA A 98 -2.75 1.11 19.14
C ALA A 98 -4.01 1.75 19.76
N ALA A 99 -3.87 2.94 20.34
CA ALA A 99 -5.02 3.68 20.89
C ALA A 99 -6.07 4.00 19.81
N ARG A 100 -5.64 4.40 18.61
CA ARG A 100 -6.55 4.64 17.47
C ARG A 100 -7.25 3.37 17.00
N GLU A 101 -6.54 2.24 16.94
CA GLU A 101 -7.17 0.97 16.57
C GLU A 101 -8.18 0.51 17.61
N ILE A 102 -7.88 0.69 18.90
CA ILE A 102 -8.82 0.41 20.00
C ILE A 102 -10.07 1.30 19.87
N GLU A 103 -9.90 2.59 19.61
CA GLU A 103 -11.02 3.52 19.41
C GLU A 103 -11.89 3.09 18.22
N ARG A 104 -11.29 2.79 17.05
CA ARG A 104 -12.02 2.31 15.87
C ARG A 104 -12.77 1.01 16.14
N ALA A 105 -12.17 0.08 16.89
CA ALA A 105 -12.82 -1.15 17.29
C ALA A 105 -14.00 -0.90 18.23
N SER A 106 -13.85 0.02 19.20
CA SER A 106 -14.95 0.44 20.09
C SER A 106 -16.12 1.04 19.30
N GLU A 107 -15.84 1.97 18.39
CA GLU A 107 -16.86 2.58 17.54
C GLU A 107 -17.59 1.55 16.65
N ALA A 108 -16.87 0.53 16.17
CA ALA A 108 -17.47 -0.56 15.39
C ALA A 108 -18.38 -1.45 16.25
N MET A 109 -18.01 -1.70 17.52
CA MET A 109 -18.84 -2.45 18.46
C MET A 109 -20.11 -1.71 18.86
N GLU A 110 -20.06 -0.39 18.95
CA GLU A 110 -21.21 0.46 19.26
C GLU A 110 -22.17 0.67 18.08
N LEU A 111 -21.76 0.32 16.86
CA LEU A 111 -22.58 0.50 15.67
C LEU A 111 -23.79 -0.44 15.69
N PRO A 112 -25.03 0.08 15.66
CA PRO A 112 -26.22 -0.75 15.68
C PRO A 112 -26.36 -1.63 14.44
N ASP A 113 -27.01 -2.78 14.61
CA ASP A 113 -27.34 -3.66 13.50
C ASP A 113 -28.18 -2.96 12.43
N GLY A 114 -27.83 -3.20 11.17
CA GLY A 114 -28.49 -2.59 10.02
C GLY A 114 -28.05 -1.17 9.68
N PHE A 115 -27.04 -0.64 10.37
CA PHE A 115 -26.35 0.57 9.94
C PHE A 115 -25.21 0.23 8.99
N CYS A 116 -24.89 1.15 8.08
CA CYS A 116 -23.74 1.01 7.20
C CYS A 116 -22.45 1.35 7.96
N PRO A 117 -21.45 0.44 8.04
CA PRO A 117 -20.21 0.72 8.76
C PRO A 117 -19.39 1.90 8.20
N ALA A 118 -19.59 2.24 6.92
CA ALA A 118 -18.85 3.31 6.26
C ALA A 118 -19.37 4.72 6.60
N CYS A 119 -20.68 4.91 6.58
CA CYS A 119 -21.30 6.24 6.75
C CYS A 119 -22.08 6.40 8.05
N ARG A 120 -22.22 5.33 8.85
CA ARG A 120 -22.96 5.29 10.12
C ARG A 120 -24.43 5.70 10.00
N GLU A 121 -25.03 5.55 8.81
CA GLU A 121 -26.45 5.78 8.57
C GLU A 121 -27.22 4.45 8.53
N PRO A 122 -28.49 4.42 8.96
CA PRO A 122 -29.33 3.23 8.85
C PRO A 122 -29.55 2.84 7.38
N ILE A 123 -29.55 1.54 7.12
CA ILE A 123 -29.86 0.96 5.82
C ILE A 123 -31.35 0.60 5.78
N THR A 124 -32.09 1.26 4.89
CA THR A 124 -33.52 0.97 4.71
C THR A 124 -33.73 -0.12 3.65
N HIS A 125 -34.88 -0.80 3.69
CA HIS A 125 -35.22 -1.90 2.77
C HIS A 125 -35.18 -1.52 1.28
N ARG A 126 -35.34 -0.22 0.95
CA ARG A 126 -35.35 0.28 -0.44
C ARG A 126 -33.97 0.58 -1.00
N GLN A 127 -32.95 0.61 -0.15
CA GLN A 127 -31.60 1.01 -0.56
C GLN A 127 -30.82 -0.20 -1.08
N LYS A 128 -30.09 0.01 -2.17
CA LYS A 128 -29.15 -1.00 -2.70
C LYS A 128 -27.96 -1.16 -1.76
N VAL A 129 -27.56 -2.41 -1.52
CA VAL A 129 -26.50 -2.75 -0.56
C VAL A 129 -25.53 -3.79 -1.10
N PHE A 130 -24.28 -3.72 -0.64
CA PHE A 130 -23.34 -4.85 -0.65
C PHE A 130 -23.61 -5.69 0.60
N ARG A 131 -23.58 -7.02 0.46
CA ARG A 131 -23.84 -7.97 1.54
C ARG A 131 -22.66 -8.91 1.67
N PHE A 132 -22.21 -9.14 2.89
CA PHE A 132 -21.13 -10.05 3.21
C PHE A 132 -21.62 -10.99 4.31
N ALA A 133 -21.81 -12.26 3.95
CA ALA A 133 -22.35 -13.27 4.86
C ALA A 133 -21.23 -13.89 5.74
N GLY A 134 -21.59 -14.29 6.95
CA GLY A 134 -20.68 -14.93 7.89
C GLY A 134 -20.26 -13.99 9.01
N GLU A 135 -19.20 -14.36 9.73
CA GLU A 135 -18.73 -13.59 10.88
C GLU A 135 -18.42 -12.12 10.50
N ASN A 136 -18.90 -11.21 11.34
CA ASN A 136 -18.65 -9.79 11.19
C ASN A 136 -17.24 -9.44 11.68
N LEU A 137 -16.36 -9.16 10.72
CA LEU A 137 -14.95 -8.88 10.99
C LEU A 137 -14.69 -7.50 11.63
N LEU A 138 -15.70 -6.63 11.70
CA LEU A 138 -15.60 -5.33 12.36
C LEU A 138 -16.12 -5.38 13.80
N ASN A 139 -17.19 -6.15 14.03
CA ASN A 139 -17.81 -6.34 15.33
C ASN A 139 -18.21 -7.81 15.48
N PRO A 140 -17.41 -8.63 16.19
CA PRO A 140 -17.71 -10.05 16.40
C PRO A 140 -19.05 -10.34 17.09
N LEU A 141 -19.61 -9.35 17.80
CA LEU A 141 -20.91 -9.46 18.48
C LEU A 141 -22.08 -8.94 17.63
N GLY A 142 -21.80 -8.33 16.47
CA GLY A 142 -22.81 -7.78 15.58
C GLY A 142 -23.45 -8.81 14.65
N SER A 143 -24.36 -8.35 13.80
CA SER A 143 -25.05 -9.21 12.82
C SER A 143 -24.08 -10.00 11.92
N PRO A 144 -24.33 -11.31 11.67
CA PRO A 144 -23.52 -12.16 10.76
C PRO A 144 -23.77 -11.87 9.28
N MET A 145 -24.29 -10.69 8.96
CA MET A 145 -24.57 -10.22 7.61
C MET A 145 -24.23 -8.73 7.56
N VAL A 146 -22.96 -8.44 7.29
CA VAL A 146 -22.48 -7.06 7.20
C VAL A 146 -22.98 -6.44 5.91
N ARG A 147 -23.56 -5.23 6.03
CA ARG A 147 -24.17 -4.52 4.91
C ARG A 147 -23.58 -3.13 4.75
N PHE A 148 -23.26 -2.77 3.51
CA PHE A 148 -22.83 -1.43 3.14
C PHE A 148 -23.79 -0.85 2.11
N HIS A 149 -24.07 0.46 2.16
CA HIS A 149 -24.76 1.11 1.04
C HIS A 149 -23.93 0.99 -0.25
N GLN A 150 -24.59 0.88 -1.40
CA GLN A 150 -23.93 0.99 -2.71
C GLN A 150 -23.66 2.44 -3.16
N ARG A 151 -23.71 3.41 -2.24
CA ARG A 151 -23.39 4.82 -2.53
C ARG A 151 -21.89 4.96 -2.80
N THR A 152 -21.50 5.90 -3.67
CA THR A 152 -20.10 6.17 -3.99
C THR A 152 -19.23 6.38 -2.75
N LYS A 153 -19.74 7.13 -1.75
CA LYS A 153 -19.02 7.39 -0.49
C LYS A 153 -18.75 6.12 0.35
N CYS A 154 -19.56 5.08 0.23
CA CYS A 154 -19.44 3.84 1.01
C CYS A 154 -18.65 2.75 0.28
N ARG A 155 -18.41 2.92 -1.03
CA ARG A 155 -17.83 1.89 -1.90
C ARG A 155 -16.39 1.52 -1.51
N GLY A 156 -15.58 2.50 -1.10
CA GLY A 156 -14.19 2.26 -0.69
C GLY A 156 -14.11 1.38 0.56
N ALA A 157 -14.88 1.70 1.59
CA ALA A 157 -14.94 0.93 2.83
C ALA A 157 -15.51 -0.49 2.60
N ALA A 158 -16.54 -0.63 1.76
CA ALA A 158 -17.07 -1.93 1.39
C ALA A 158 -16.02 -2.80 0.68
N ALA A 159 -15.21 -2.21 -0.21
CA ALA A 159 -14.13 -2.92 -0.91
C ALA A 159 -13.03 -3.35 0.07
N ALA A 160 -12.63 -2.47 0.99
CA ALA A 160 -11.66 -2.81 2.02
C ALA A 160 -12.17 -3.91 2.96
N TYR A 161 -13.47 -3.92 3.27
CA TYR A 161 -14.09 -5.00 4.05
C TYR A 161 -14.07 -6.32 3.27
N GLU A 162 -14.43 -6.31 1.98
CA GLU A 162 -14.41 -7.52 1.15
C GLU A 162 -13.02 -8.17 1.09
N GLU A 163 -11.94 -7.38 0.98
CA GLU A 163 -10.58 -7.94 1.01
C GLU A 163 -10.30 -8.68 2.33
N LYS A 164 -10.70 -8.12 3.47
CA LYS A 164 -10.59 -8.79 4.78
C LYS A 164 -11.47 -10.02 4.85
N TRP A 165 -12.68 -9.92 4.31
CA TRP A 165 -13.68 -10.99 4.29
C TRP A 165 -13.19 -12.20 3.50
N VAL A 166 -12.57 -12.01 2.34
CA VAL A 166 -11.98 -13.10 1.55
C VAL A 166 -10.67 -13.60 2.15
N ALA A 167 -9.85 -12.73 2.75
CA ALA A 167 -8.62 -13.15 3.42
C ALA A 167 -8.90 -14.06 4.64
N ALA A 168 -10.02 -13.86 5.32
CA ALA A 168 -10.45 -14.69 6.45
C ALA A 168 -10.92 -16.10 6.02
N ASP A 169 -11.44 -16.23 4.80
CA ASP A 169 -11.89 -17.51 4.24
C ASP A 169 -11.82 -17.46 2.72
N ALA A 170 -10.84 -18.17 2.16
CA ALA A 170 -10.55 -18.19 0.74
C ALA A 170 -11.64 -18.87 -0.11
N SER A 171 -12.60 -19.56 0.48
CA SER A 171 -13.74 -20.14 -0.23
C SER A 171 -14.80 -19.11 -0.62
N ARG A 172 -14.72 -17.89 -0.05
CA ARG A 172 -15.66 -16.81 -0.31
C ARG A 172 -15.48 -16.24 -1.72
N GLU A 173 -16.58 -16.12 -2.44
CA GLU A 173 -16.60 -15.54 -3.77
C GLU A 173 -16.42 -14.02 -3.73
N ARG A 174 -15.49 -13.51 -4.53
CA ARG A 174 -15.26 -12.07 -4.70
C ARG A 174 -16.36 -11.46 -5.57
N SER A 175 -17.00 -10.41 -5.08
CA SER A 175 -17.89 -9.58 -5.91
C SER A 175 -17.08 -8.67 -6.84
N LEU A 176 -17.76 -8.07 -7.82
CA LEU A 176 -17.18 -7.08 -8.75
C LEU A 176 -16.61 -5.82 -8.07
N LEU A 177 -16.83 -5.65 -6.77
CA LEU A 177 -16.29 -4.55 -6.00
C LEU A 177 -14.75 -4.65 -5.86
N THR A 178 -14.23 -5.85 -5.60
CA THR A 178 -12.79 -6.16 -5.50
C THR A 178 -12.30 -7.18 -6.50
N LEU A 179 -13.16 -7.82 -7.30
CA LEU A 179 -12.70 -8.73 -8.34
C LEU A 179 -11.77 -7.98 -9.31
N ARG A 180 -10.56 -8.51 -9.49
CA ARG A 180 -9.51 -7.95 -10.35
C ARG A 180 -9.18 -8.90 -11.47
N CYS A 181 -8.85 -8.33 -12.63
CA CYS A 181 -8.24 -9.03 -13.74
C CYS A 181 -7.00 -8.24 -14.17
N GLU A 182 -5.84 -8.89 -14.25
CA GLU A 182 -4.61 -8.22 -14.74
C GLU A 182 -4.59 -8.07 -16.26
N GLY A 183 -5.64 -8.53 -16.94
CA GLY A 183 -5.82 -8.40 -18.37
C GLY A 183 -6.22 -7.00 -18.82
N PHE A 184 -6.27 -6.85 -20.14
CA PHE A 184 -6.70 -5.64 -20.83
C PHE A 184 -8.10 -5.83 -21.39
N VAL A 185 -9.02 -4.94 -21.05
CA VAL A 185 -10.40 -4.96 -21.60
C VAL A 185 -10.58 -3.91 -22.70
N THR A 186 -11.07 -4.36 -23.85
CA THR A 186 -11.55 -3.50 -24.92
C THR A 186 -13.06 -3.34 -24.79
N VAL A 187 -13.55 -2.10 -24.75
CA VAL A 187 -14.98 -1.78 -24.71
C VAL A 187 -15.45 -1.40 -26.10
N HIS A 188 -16.45 -2.09 -26.63
CA HIS A 188 -17.02 -1.87 -27.96
C HIS A 188 -18.06 -0.76 -27.99
N ALA A 189 -18.41 -0.30 -29.20
CA ALA A 189 -19.39 0.76 -29.45
C ALA A 189 -20.80 0.44 -28.91
N ASP A 190 -21.18 -0.84 -28.90
CA ASP A 190 -22.45 -1.35 -28.37
C ASP A 190 -22.46 -1.48 -26.83
N GLY A 191 -21.35 -1.17 -26.17
CA GLY A 191 -21.18 -1.30 -24.73
C GLY A 191 -20.85 -2.73 -24.27
N SER A 192 -20.69 -3.68 -25.19
CA SER A 192 -20.05 -4.96 -24.87
C SER A 192 -18.53 -4.75 -24.67
N GLY A 193 -17.83 -5.79 -24.23
CA GLY A 193 -16.38 -5.75 -24.24
C GLY A 193 -15.76 -7.13 -24.42
N GLU A 194 -14.44 -7.12 -24.53
CA GLU A 194 -13.61 -8.32 -24.54
C GLU A 194 -12.40 -8.11 -23.66
N CYS A 195 -12.17 -9.03 -22.72
CA CYS A 195 -10.91 -9.07 -21.98
C CYS A 195 -9.93 -9.98 -22.72
N HIS A 196 -8.75 -9.46 -23.02
CA HIS A 196 -7.67 -10.16 -23.73
C HIS A 196 -6.79 -10.99 -22.78
N GLY A 197 -7.37 -11.49 -21.68
CA GLY A 197 -6.71 -12.31 -20.66
C GLY A 197 -5.43 -11.72 -20.06
N ARG A 198 -4.75 -12.53 -19.26
CA ARG A 198 -3.36 -12.31 -18.86
C ARG A 198 -2.43 -13.09 -19.80
N ASN A 199 -1.16 -12.68 -19.90
CA ASN A 199 -0.13 -13.42 -20.65
C ASN A 199 0.16 -14.84 -20.10
N ASP A 200 -0.41 -15.23 -18.95
CA ASP A 200 -0.25 -16.55 -18.33
C ASP A 200 -1.41 -17.52 -18.62
N GLY A 201 -2.33 -17.15 -19.53
CA GLY A 201 -3.39 -18.06 -20.00
C GLY A 201 -4.57 -18.23 -19.04
N ILE A 202 -4.68 -17.42 -17.99
CA ILE A 202 -5.84 -17.41 -17.11
C ILE A 202 -6.97 -16.59 -17.75
N ASP A 203 -8.14 -17.22 -17.89
CA ASP A 203 -9.34 -16.59 -18.41
C ASP A 203 -9.84 -15.46 -17.49
N CYS A 204 -10.46 -14.45 -18.10
CA CYS A 204 -11.04 -13.34 -17.37
C CYS A 204 -12.16 -13.85 -16.44
N PRO A 205 -12.09 -13.60 -15.13
CA PRO A 205 -13.12 -14.09 -14.20
C PRO A 205 -14.46 -13.39 -14.42
N ASN A 206 -14.44 -12.12 -14.85
CA ASN A 206 -15.62 -11.37 -15.23
C ASN A 206 -15.21 -10.11 -15.98
N ILE A 207 -15.87 -9.78 -17.09
CA ILE A 207 -15.52 -8.58 -17.87
C ILE A 207 -15.76 -7.25 -17.13
N TYR A 208 -16.63 -7.25 -16.13
CA TYR A 208 -16.89 -6.09 -15.28
C TYR A 208 -15.95 -6.01 -14.07
N ALA A 209 -15.00 -6.95 -13.92
CA ALA A 209 -13.94 -6.87 -12.93
C ALA A 209 -13.10 -5.60 -13.14
N ARG A 210 -12.33 -5.21 -12.11
CA ARG A 210 -11.32 -4.16 -12.24
C ARG A 210 -10.15 -4.70 -13.07
N HIS A 211 -10.08 -4.26 -14.31
CA HIS A 211 -9.00 -4.61 -15.22
C HIS A 211 -7.77 -3.72 -14.98
N ARG A 212 -6.56 -4.25 -15.21
CA ARG A 212 -5.31 -3.47 -15.18
C ARG A 212 -5.40 -2.27 -16.11
N MET A 213 -6.02 -2.45 -17.26
CA MET A 213 -6.25 -1.41 -18.23
C MET A 213 -7.57 -1.67 -18.97
N ALA A 214 -8.30 -0.59 -19.23
CA ALA A 214 -9.53 -0.60 -20.01
C ALA A 214 -9.44 0.48 -21.08
N THR A 215 -9.75 0.14 -22.33
CA THR A 215 -9.73 1.09 -23.45
C THR A 215 -10.98 0.97 -24.29
N SER A 216 -11.46 2.10 -24.80
CA SER A 216 -12.51 2.11 -25.81
C SER A 216 -11.94 1.62 -27.14
N CYS A 217 -12.71 0.81 -27.87
CA CYS A 217 -12.33 0.29 -29.18
C CYS A 217 -11.98 1.40 -30.20
N ALA A 218 -12.40 2.63 -29.94
CA ALA A 218 -12.06 3.85 -30.66
C ALA A 218 -10.58 4.22 -30.66
N TYR A 219 -9.86 3.86 -29.59
CA TYR A 219 -8.44 4.18 -29.41
C TYR A 219 -7.51 3.10 -29.96
N LEU A 220 -8.05 2.06 -30.61
CA LEU A 220 -7.26 1.04 -31.28
C LEU A 220 -6.78 1.59 -32.63
N SER A 221 -5.46 1.57 -32.85
CA SER A 221 -4.79 2.10 -34.04
C SER A 221 -5.27 1.48 -35.36
N HIS A 222 -5.79 0.26 -35.31
CA HIS A 222 -6.27 -0.48 -36.48
C HIS A 222 -7.80 -0.52 -36.61
N GLY A 223 -8.51 0.28 -35.79
CA GLY A 223 -9.95 0.19 -35.65
C GLY A 223 -10.39 -1.10 -34.95
N CYS A 224 -11.69 -1.22 -34.69
CA CYS A 224 -12.25 -2.39 -34.03
C CYS A 224 -12.90 -3.32 -35.08
N PRO A 225 -12.46 -4.59 -35.21
CA PRO A 225 -13.02 -5.51 -36.18
C PRO A 225 -14.48 -5.89 -35.88
N LYS A 226 -14.94 -5.68 -34.63
CA LYS A 226 -16.31 -5.95 -34.19
C LYS A 226 -17.27 -4.78 -34.32
N CYS A 227 -16.75 -3.55 -34.53
CA CYS A 227 -17.60 -2.37 -34.58
C CYS A 227 -17.70 -1.85 -36.03
N PRO A 228 -18.88 -1.41 -36.48
CA PRO A 228 -19.03 -0.78 -37.80
C PRO A 228 -18.10 0.44 -37.94
N PRO A 229 -17.51 0.68 -39.12
CA PRO A 229 -16.77 1.91 -39.39
C PRO A 229 -17.64 3.14 -39.09
N GLY A 230 -17.13 4.07 -38.28
CA GLY A 230 -17.86 5.29 -37.89
C GLY A 230 -18.88 5.13 -36.76
N SER A 231 -18.95 3.97 -36.10
CA SER A 231 -19.75 3.78 -34.89
C SER A 231 -19.30 4.70 -33.75
N ARG A 232 -20.27 5.25 -33.01
CA ARG A 232 -20.00 6.11 -31.85
C ARG A 232 -19.34 5.30 -30.74
N HIS A 233 -18.36 5.90 -30.09
CA HIS A 233 -17.47 5.20 -29.17
C HIS A 233 -18.14 4.88 -27.84
N GLY A 234 -18.07 3.61 -27.43
CA GLY A 234 -18.38 3.19 -26.06
C GLY A 234 -17.18 3.47 -25.17
N CYS A 235 -17.31 4.40 -24.22
CA CYS A 235 -16.25 4.68 -23.24
C CYS A 235 -16.37 3.83 -21.97
N ARG A 236 -17.47 3.08 -21.81
CA ARG A 236 -17.79 2.26 -20.65
C ARG A 236 -18.62 1.06 -21.09
N LEU A 237 -18.46 -0.07 -20.41
CA LEU A 237 -19.34 -1.23 -20.57
C LEU A 237 -20.78 -0.81 -20.25
N ALA A 238 -21.74 -1.23 -21.06
CA ALA A 238 -23.16 -1.09 -20.74
C ALA A 238 -23.42 -1.87 -19.44
N SER A 239 -23.96 -1.21 -18.43
CA SER A 239 -24.26 -1.88 -17.16
C SER A 239 -25.46 -2.82 -17.35
N GLY A 240 -25.20 -4.06 -17.76
CA GLY A 240 -26.18 -5.13 -17.90
C GLY A 240 -26.28 -6.05 -16.69
N LEU A 241 -25.74 -5.66 -15.53
CA LEU A 241 -25.68 -6.50 -14.33
C LEU A 241 -26.60 -5.99 -13.22
N ASN A 242 -27.37 -6.93 -12.66
CA ASN A 242 -28.01 -6.75 -11.37
C ASN A 242 -26.96 -6.79 -10.23
N THR A 243 -27.37 -6.30 -9.06
CA THR A 243 -26.52 -6.01 -7.89
C THR A 243 -25.83 -7.21 -7.23
N ASP A 244 -25.99 -8.41 -7.78
CA ASP A 244 -25.48 -9.69 -7.32
C ASP A 244 -24.50 -10.36 -8.31
N GLY A 245 -24.19 -9.72 -9.44
CA GLY A 245 -23.26 -10.26 -10.44
C GLY A 245 -23.90 -11.14 -11.53
N SER A 246 -25.23 -11.28 -11.55
CA SER A 246 -25.95 -12.01 -12.61
C SER A 246 -26.27 -11.10 -13.81
N PRO A 247 -26.23 -11.62 -15.06
CA PRO A 247 -26.74 -10.91 -16.24
C PRO A 247 -28.24 -10.62 -16.10
N SER A 248 -28.66 -9.44 -16.57
CA SER A 248 -30.06 -9.00 -16.61
C SER A 248 -30.87 -9.76 -17.65
#